data_AF-A0A7C5VG70-F1
#
_entry.id   AF-A0A7C5VG70-F1
#
_cell.length_a   1.000
_cell.length_b   1.000
_cell.length_c   1.000
_cell.angle_alpha   90.00
_cell.angle_beta   90.00
_cell.angle_gamma   90.00
#
_symmetry.space_group_name_H-M   'P 1'
#
loop_
_entity.id
_entity.type
_entity.pdbx_description
1 polymer ?
#
loop_
_entity_poly.entity_id
_entity_poly.type
_entity_poly.pdbx_seq_one_letter_code
_entity_poly.pdbx_strand_id
1 'polypeptide(L)'
;MRQMTHREAEARALRILVDGLGEGLVLEGEGGYYALYYLYAWYGRKAPDPDETPDWVEGPKPSPEGFRSPYDQARWLEDNGYASFINESK
;
A
#
# COMPACT_ATOMS: atom_id res chain seq x y z
N MET A 1 -5.56 -2.90 10.20
CA MET A 1 -5.05 -2.88 8.81
C MET A 1 -3.55 -2.64 8.73
N ARG A 2 -2.96 -1.64 9.41
CA ARG A 2 -1.50 -1.40 9.40
C ARG A 2 -0.60 -2.58 9.84
N GLN A 3 -1.14 -3.54 10.58
CA GLN A 3 -0.41 -4.73 11.07
C GLN A 3 -0.71 -6.00 10.25
N MET A 4 -1.49 -5.89 9.18
CA MET A 4 -1.81 -7.02 8.31
C MET A 4 -0.59 -7.32 7.43
N THR A 5 -0.18 -8.59 7.37
CA THR A 5 0.94 -8.98 6.52
C THR A 5 0.54 -8.92 5.05
N HIS A 6 1.52 -8.81 4.15
CA HIS A 6 1.31 -8.88 2.72
C HIS A 6 0.52 -10.13 2.33
N ARG A 7 0.92 -11.31 2.81
CA ARG A 7 0.24 -12.59 2.56
C ARG A 7 -1.24 -12.57 2.98
N GLU A 8 -1.53 -12.00 4.14
CA GLU A 8 -2.91 -11.89 4.64
C GLU A 8 -3.75 -10.90 3.83
N ALA A 9 -3.15 -9.79 3.43
CA ALA A 9 -3.80 -8.75 2.64
C ALA A 9 -4.09 -9.25 1.21
N GLU A 10 -3.12 -9.93 0.58
CA GLU A 10 -3.24 -10.45 -0.79
C GLU A 10 -4.38 -11.47 -0.87
N ALA A 11 -4.48 -12.36 0.11
CA ALA A 11 -5.55 -13.35 0.19
C ALA A 11 -6.97 -12.75 0.33
N ARG A 12 -7.08 -11.47 0.72
CA ARG A 12 -8.35 -10.76 0.94
C ARG A 12 -8.58 -9.63 -0.04
N ALA A 13 -7.63 -9.38 -0.94
CA ALA A 13 -7.69 -8.24 -1.83
C ALA A 13 -8.85 -8.37 -2.81
N LEU A 14 -9.73 -7.38 -2.83
CA LEU A 14 -10.80 -7.24 -3.83
C LEU A 14 -10.24 -6.72 -5.15
N ARG A 15 -9.14 -5.97 -5.07
CA ARG A 15 -8.42 -5.45 -6.22
C ARG A 15 -6.94 -5.30 -5.88
N ILE A 16 -6.11 -5.60 -6.85
CA ILE A 16 -4.66 -5.51 -6.76
C ILE A 16 -4.20 -4.47 -7.78
N LEU A 17 -3.46 -3.45 -7.31
CA LEU A 17 -2.85 -2.40 -8.13
C LEU A 17 -1.35 -2.66 -8.16
N VAL A 18 -0.77 -2.98 -9.31
CA VAL A 18 0.67 -3.26 -9.42
C VAL A 18 1.27 -2.36 -10.48
N ASP A 19 2.42 -1.79 -10.18
CA ASP A 19 3.28 -1.11 -11.13
C ASP A 19 4.76 -1.41 -10.85
N GLY A 20 5.66 -0.73 -11.56
CA GLY A 20 7.10 -0.93 -11.41
C GLY A 20 7.68 -0.46 -10.07
N LEU A 21 6.91 0.25 -9.24
CA LEU A 21 7.35 0.74 -7.94
C LEU A 21 6.87 -0.13 -6.78
N GLY A 22 5.66 -0.70 -6.89
CA GLY A 22 5.06 -1.40 -5.77
C GLY A 22 3.76 -2.13 -6.07
N GLU A 23 3.06 -2.46 -4.99
CA GLU A 23 1.71 -3.02 -5.01
C GLU A 23 0.78 -2.25 -4.05
N GLY A 24 -0.46 -2.08 -4.44
CA GLY A 24 -1.56 -1.55 -3.64
C GLY A 24 -2.68 -2.59 -3.55
N LEU A 25 -2.85 -3.19 -2.37
CA LEU A 25 -3.87 -4.18 -2.10
C LEU A 25 -5.12 -3.48 -1.56
N VAL A 26 -6.20 -3.49 -2.34
CA VAL A 26 -7.47 -2.87 -1.99
C VAL A 26 -8.38 -3.89 -1.35
N LEU A 27 -8.80 -3.62 -0.13
CA LEU A 27 -9.62 -4.49 0.70
C LEU A 27 -10.75 -3.71 1.37
N GLU A 28 -11.86 -4.40 1.61
CA GLU A 28 -12.95 -3.89 2.44
C GLU A 28 -12.62 -4.07 3.92
N GLY A 29 -12.95 -3.08 4.73
CA GLY A 29 -12.97 -3.24 6.18
C GLY A 29 -13.91 -2.25 6.84
N GLU A 30 -13.62 -1.90 8.09
CA GLU A 30 -14.56 -1.08 8.87
C GLU A 30 -14.70 0.32 8.28
N GLY A 31 -15.93 0.70 7.89
CA GLY A 31 -16.23 2.03 7.38
C GLY A 31 -15.91 2.27 5.90
N GLY A 32 -15.46 1.26 5.16
CA GLY A 32 -15.28 1.32 3.71
C GLY A 32 -14.06 0.55 3.20
N TYR A 33 -13.52 1.00 2.08
CA TYR A 33 -12.37 0.39 1.43
C TYR A 33 -11.08 1.06 1.85
N TYR A 34 -10.01 0.27 1.85
CA TYR A 34 -8.65 0.73 2.15
C TYR A 34 -7.69 0.16 1.12
N ALA A 35 -6.65 0.93 0.80
CA ALA A 35 -5.50 0.44 0.04
C ALA A 35 -4.29 0.33 0.96
N LEU A 36 -3.68 -0.85 0.97
CA LEU A 36 -2.44 -1.16 1.67
C LEU A 36 -1.32 -1.16 0.63
N TYR A 37 -0.40 -0.19 0.72
CA TYR A 37 0.66 -0.01 -0.25
C TYR A 37 1.98 -0.62 0.25
N TYR A 38 2.59 -1.45 -0.59
CA TYR A 38 3.88 -2.11 -0.41
C TYR A 38 4.82 -1.60 -1.50
N LEU A 39 5.73 -0.71 -1.11
CA LEU A 39 6.53 0.15 -1.97
C LEU A 39 7.96 -0.39 -2.13
N TYR A 40 8.03 -1.69 -2.48
CA TYR A 40 9.24 -2.50 -2.38
C TYR A 40 10.41 -2.03 -3.27
N ALA A 41 10.14 -1.39 -4.42
CA ALA A 41 11.20 -1.01 -5.36
C ALA A 41 12.07 0.16 -4.85
N TRP A 42 11.59 1.00 -3.94
CA TRP A 42 12.44 2.00 -3.27
C TRP A 42 13.56 1.38 -2.45
N TYR A 43 13.34 0.16 -1.96
CA TYR A 43 14.34 -0.61 -1.23
C TYR A 43 15.18 -1.51 -2.16
N GLY A 44 15.09 -1.31 -3.49
CA GLY A 44 15.80 -2.12 -4.49
C GLY A 44 15.28 -3.56 -4.61
N ARG A 45 14.06 -3.84 -4.11
CA ARG A 45 13.43 -5.17 -4.19
C ARG A 45 12.51 -5.27 -5.41
N LYS A 46 12.18 -6.51 -5.79
CA LYS A 46 11.28 -6.81 -6.93
C LYS A 46 9.86 -7.21 -6.51
N ALA A 47 9.67 -7.51 -5.23
CA ALA A 47 8.42 -7.98 -4.65
C ALA A 47 8.45 -7.71 -3.14
N PRO A 48 7.28 -7.66 -2.48
CA PRO A 48 7.21 -7.56 -1.04
C PRO A 48 7.62 -8.88 -0.36
N ASP A 49 8.06 -8.80 0.89
CA ASP A 49 8.18 -9.98 1.75
C ASP A 49 6.77 -10.40 2.21
N PRO A 50 6.37 -11.67 2.11
CA PRO A 50 5.04 -12.13 2.49
C PRO A 50 4.63 -11.76 3.93
N ASP A 51 5.59 -11.62 4.84
CA ASP A 51 5.33 -11.32 6.25
C ASP A 51 5.49 -9.82 6.57
N GLU A 52 5.80 -8.96 5.58
CA GLU A 52 5.91 -7.52 5.81
C GLU A 52 4.55 -6.82 5.93
N THR A 53 4.55 -5.72 6.67
CA THR A 53 3.42 -4.80 6.78
C THR A 53 3.51 -3.69 5.72
N PRO A 54 2.36 -3.08 5.35
CA PRO A 54 2.34 -2.04 4.33
C PRO A 54 3.10 -0.79 4.77
N ASP A 55 3.80 -0.18 3.82
CA ASP A 55 4.49 1.10 4.01
C ASP A 55 3.50 2.25 4.19
N TRP A 56 2.32 2.13 3.58
CA TRP A 56 1.24 3.10 3.73
C TRP A 56 -0.14 2.46 3.70
N VAL A 57 -1.09 3.09 4.40
CA VAL A 57 -2.50 2.72 4.37
C VAL A 57 -3.32 3.97 4.03
N GLU A 58 -4.07 3.91 2.94
CA GLU A 58 -5.01 4.94 2.52
C GLU A 58 -6.45 4.48 2.74
N GLY A 59 -7.30 5.34 3.29
CA GLY A 59 -8.72 5.07 3.52
C GLY A 59 -9.19 5.51 4.92
N PRO A 60 -10.47 5.26 5.26
CA PRO A 60 -11.46 4.58 4.42
C PRO A 60 -11.92 5.44 3.22
N LYS A 61 -12.29 4.79 2.11
CA LYS A 61 -13.01 5.39 0.97
C LYS A 61 -14.34 4.68 0.72
N PRO A 62 -15.35 5.36 0.14
CA PRO A 62 -16.65 4.75 -0.12
C PRO A 62 -16.66 3.77 -1.30
N SER A 63 -15.62 3.76 -2.15
CA SER A 63 -15.53 2.85 -3.30
C SER A 63 -14.10 2.37 -3.54
N PRO A 64 -13.92 1.15 -4.09
CA PRO A 64 -12.60 0.57 -4.35
C PRO A 64 -11.91 1.11 -5.61
N GLU A 65 -12.59 1.91 -6.44
CA GLU A 65 -12.03 2.44 -7.69
C GLU A 65 -11.17 3.70 -7.50
N GLY A 66 -11.30 4.39 -6.37
CA GLY A 66 -10.68 5.70 -6.15
C GLY A 66 -9.23 5.69 -5.65
N PHE A 67 -8.57 4.53 -5.61
CA PHE A 67 -7.19 4.39 -5.12
C PHE A 67 -6.15 4.63 -6.21
N ARG A 68 -5.04 5.27 -5.83
CA ARG A 68 -3.95 5.60 -6.75
C ARG A 68 -3.10 4.37 -7.07
N SER A 69 -2.40 4.38 -8.20
CA SER A 69 -1.32 3.42 -8.42
C SER A 69 -0.22 3.58 -7.37
N PRO A 70 0.58 2.54 -7.07
CA PRO A 70 1.69 2.66 -6.14
C PRO A 70 2.64 3.82 -6.44
N TYR A 71 3.00 4.07 -7.70
CA TYR A 71 3.82 5.20 -8.13
C TYR A 71 3.17 6.56 -7.88
N ASP A 72 1.89 6.71 -8.18
CA ASP A 72 1.20 7.99 -7.95
C ASP A 72 1.02 8.25 -6.44
N GLN A 73 0.76 7.20 -5.66
CA GLN A 73 0.63 7.31 -4.21
C GLN A 73 1.98 7.67 -3.57
N ALA A 74 3.03 7.01 -4.01
CA ALA A 74 4.41 7.28 -3.68
C ALA A 74 4.80 8.74 -3.86
N ARG A 75 4.59 9.26 -5.08
CA ARG A 75 4.86 10.66 -5.43
C ARG A 75 4.03 11.62 -4.59
N TRP A 76 2.75 11.30 -4.37
CA TRP A 76 1.90 12.10 -3.47
C TRP A 76 2.45 12.14 -2.04
N LEU A 77 2.94 11.02 -1.50
CA LEU A 77 3.55 10.98 -0.16
C LEU A 77 4.79 11.87 -0.09
N GLU A 78 5.68 11.79 -1.09
CA GLU A 78 6.86 12.64 -1.17
C GLU A 78 6.49 14.13 -1.25
N ASP A 79 5.56 14.49 -2.14
CA ASP A 79 5.14 15.88 -2.36
C ASP A 79 4.41 16.48 -1.15
N ASN A 80 3.88 15.65 -0.25
CA ASN A 80 3.21 16.07 0.98
C ASN A 80 4.09 15.87 2.24
N GLY A 81 5.38 15.57 2.08
CA GLY A 81 6.34 15.49 3.19
C GLY A 81 6.27 14.20 4.02
N TYR A 82 5.61 13.16 3.51
CA TYR A 82 5.51 11.85 4.15
C TYR A 82 6.67 10.90 3.80
N ALA A 83 7.66 11.35 3.00
CA ALA A 83 8.81 10.53 2.57
C ALA A 83 9.61 9.93 3.74
N SER A 84 9.73 10.65 4.87
CA SER A 84 10.42 10.16 6.08
C SER A 84 9.75 8.93 6.71
N PHE A 85 8.42 8.81 6.62
CA PHE A 85 7.69 7.68 7.22
C PHE A 85 7.84 6.36 6.44
N ILE A 86 8.26 6.44 5.17
CA ILE A 86 8.60 5.25 4.36
C ILE A 86 9.98 4.70 4.79
N ASN A 87 10.84 5.52 5.42
CA ASN A 87 12.25 5.21 5.59
C ASN A 87 12.75 5.14 7.05
N GLU A 88 11.96 5.57 8.04
CA GLU A 88 12.49 5.74 9.40
C GLU A 88 12.43 4.51 10.33
N SER A 89 11.77 3.40 9.98
CA SER A 89 11.66 2.25 10.91
C SER A 89 11.29 0.89 10.26
N LYS A 90 12.07 0.40 9.29
CA LYS A 90 12.07 -1.04 8.96
C LYS A 90 13.42 -1.65 9.33
#